data_AF-A0A224XCG8-F1
#
_entry.id   AF-A0A224XCG8-F1
#
_cell.length_a   1.000
_cell.length_b   1.000
_cell.length_c   1.000
_cell.angle_alpha   90.00
_cell.angle_beta   90.00
_cell.angle_gamma   90.00
#
_symmetry.space_group_name_H-M   'P 1'
#
loop_
_entity.id
_entity.type
_entity.pdbx_description
1 polymer ?
#
loop_
_entity_poly.entity_id
_entity_poly.type
_entity_poly.pdbx_seq_one_letter_code
_entity_poly.pdbx_strand_id
1 'polypeptide(L)'
;MSSDFKIKFGDLMLSDYFDLTSYPIGRNNKRITNTTSQLANGVEILSSRYEEKMIELKIFSNNRSVREIDDVISQAINQGAQKLVFSDFPNEYYLAKLDGDAAMYRELENKSVVGTLNFIVPDGLSHPDEIKGPYTATQGADGRYSVTVVNEGSVDAPITMTATMNAENGYVGMYTDYAITGIGNKEETDGVDYQQTETFLDTTAFNGAGWSNWSGTYTPDARFDLSGTLGVSGSAGQSGLRLATTGGNKGLFNGGGKIYTLPADSEGAIGAKNFYAWWDTFFWAGKMGQTAVQDIIFWSGNEIIARWLVLKTDKNGNSAVCRASYNDGTGIKNLPKYDFTFKSSHLDTENPFNQSRGAMDFLKEGAKIQFHYWGQYPSVIVPYLADKQVTKVSMVLANYDKRTGDNYVTHNAIQKLQIRKLKVDKWRDVPNRFSDGDIVKMTGADSKVYVNGMPKLTEKADGSNLFSVPPGETTIYFQCSDWCAEPPTYKIEFKEANL
;
A
#
# COMPACT_ATOMS: atom_id res chain seq x y z
N MET A 1 -7.60 71.16 -5.64
CA MET A 1 -7.12 70.63 -6.92
C MET A 1 -7.72 69.24 -7.09
N SER A 2 -8.18 68.86 -8.29
CA SER A 2 -8.53 67.47 -8.59
C SER A 2 -7.63 67.05 -9.74
N SER A 3 -6.62 66.23 -9.45
CA SER A 3 -5.79 65.62 -10.50
C SER A 3 -6.66 64.74 -11.39
N ASP A 4 -6.50 64.84 -12.70
CA ASP A 4 -7.10 63.95 -13.70
C ASP A 4 -6.38 62.59 -13.78
N PHE A 5 -5.13 62.55 -13.33
CA PHE A 5 -4.30 61.35 -13.24
C PHE A 5 -4.27 60.78 -11.82
N LYS A 6 -5.04 59.72 -11.56
CA LYS A 6 -5.14 59.12 -10.22
C LYS A 6 -3.99 58.16 -9.97
N ILE A 7 -3.42 58.26 -8.77
CA ILE A 7 -2.32 57.41 -8.31
C ILE A 7 -2.70 56.86 -6.95
N LYS A 8 -2.71 55.53 -6.82
CA LYS A 8 -3.01 54.83 -5.58
C LYS A 8 -1.81 54.01 -5.14
N PHE A 9 -1.41 54.14 -3.88
CA PHE A 9 -0.35 53.34 -3.28
C PHE A 9 -0.87 52.64 -2.01
N GLY A 10 -0.96 51.31 -2.04
CA GLY A 10 -1.66 50.56 -1.01
C GLY A 10 -3.13 51.01 -0.94
N ASP A 11 -3.59 51.47 0.23
CA ASP A 11 -4.93 52.04 0.42
C ASP A 11 -4.98 53.56 0.23
N LEU A 12 -3.84 54.21 0.04
CA LEU A 12 -3.71 55.66 -0.02
C LEU A 12 -3.89 56.19 -1.44
N MET A 13 -4.80 57.14 -1.63
CA MET A 13 -4.96 57.88 -2.88
C MET A 13 -4.00 59.08 -2.89
N LEU A 14 -2.81 58.91 -3.47
CA LEU A 14 -1.76 59.93 -3.50
C LEU A 14 -2.22 61.21 -4.23
N SER A 15 -3.04 61.06 -5.27
CA SER A 15 -3.59 62.16 -6.06
C SER A 15 -4.59 63.07 -5.30
N ASP A 16 -4.93 62.75 -4.04
CA ASP A 16 -5.72 63.63 -3.17
C ASP A 16 -4.87 64.72 -2.47
N TYR A 17 -3.54 64.56 -2.52
CA TYR A 17 -2.57 65.42 -1.82
C TYR A 17 -1.75 66.27 -2.78
N PHE A 18 -1.42 65.74 -3.95
CA PHE A 18 -0.63 66.42 -4.97
C PHE A 18 -1.04 65.96 -6.37
N ASP A 19 -0.64 66.74 -7.36
CA ASP A 19 -0.71 66.41 -8.78
C ASP A 19 0.71 66.21 -9.35
N LEU A 20 0.82 65.74 -10.59
CA LEU A 20 2.11 65.57 -11.26
C LEU A 20 2.43 66.75 -12.19
N THR A 21 3.70 67.12 -12.23
CA THR A 21 4.25 68.10 -13.21
C THR A 21 4.71 67.44 -14.51
N SER A 22 4.86 66.12 -14.51
CA SER A 22 5.20 65.30 -15.67
C SER A 22 4.68 63.88 -15.49
N TYR A 23 4.53 63.12 -16.58
CA TYR A 23 4.28 61.68 -16.49
C TYR A 23 5.32 60.97 -15.60
N PRO A 24 4.94 59.86 -14.91
CA PRO A 24 5.87 59.08 -14.09
C PRO A 24 7.12 58.68 -14.88
N ILE A 25 8.28 59.13 -14.42
CA ILE A 25 9.56 58.89 -15.08
C ILE A 25 10.04 57.48 -14.68
N GLY A 26 10.59 56.72 -15.63
CA GLY A 26 11.10 55.37 -15.37
C GLY A 26 10.07 54.24 -15.42
N ARG A 27 8.76 54.55 -15.38
CA ARG A 27 7.68 53.55 -15.46
C ARG A 27 7.74 52.67 -16.72
N ASN A 28 8.03 53.28 -17.87
CA ASN A 28 8.12 52.60 -19.16
C ASN A 28 9.57 52.24 -19.56
N ASN A 29 10.55 52.50 -18.69
CA ASN A 29 11.95 52.27 -19.02
C ASN A 29 12.34 50.85 -18.61
N LYS A 30 13.02 50.14 -19.52
CA LYS A 30 13.67 48.85 -19.24
C LYS A 30 15.15 49.11 -19.04
N ARG A 31 15.66 48.81 -17.84
CA ARG A 31 17.10 48.85 -17.57
C ARG A 31 17.64 47.43 -17.65
N ILE A 32 18.61 47.22 -18.55
CA ILE A 32 19.27 45.94 -18.76
C ILE A 32 20.76 46.17 -18.54
N THR A 33 21.35 45.34 -17.68
CA THR A 33 22.80 45.28 -17.50
C THR A 33 23.33 44.03 -18.15
N ASN A 34 24.34 44.20 -19.02
CA ASN A 34 25.02 43.13 -19.72
C ASN A 34 26.40 42.90 -19.11
N THR A 35 26.69 41.65 -18.76
CA THR A 35 28.06 41.21 -18.46
C THR A 35 28.71 40.83 -19.77
N THR A 36 29.88 41.38 -20.07
CA THR A 36 30.54 41.17 -21.36
C THR A 36 31.99 40.70 -21.22
N SER A 37 32.46 39.97 -22.22
CA SER A 37 33.87 39.57 -22.39
C SER A 37 34.45 40.27 -23.61
N GLN A 38 35.68 40.77 -23.54
CA GLN A 38 36.33 41.46 -24.67
C GLN A 38 36.75 40.48 -25.77
N LEU A 39 36.54 40.89 -27.03
CA LEU A 39 37.02 40.21 -28.23
C LEU A 39 37.97 41.13 -29.01
N ALA A 40 38.67 40.57 -30.01
CA ALA A 40 39.58 41.33 -30.87
C ALA A 40 38.88 42.49 -31.61
N ASN A 41 37.59 42.32 -31.94
CA ASN A 41 36.70 43.39 -32.38
C ASN A 41 35.35 43.22 -31.65
N GLY A 42 35.02 44.14 -30.74
CA GLY A 42 33.76 44.12 -30.00
C GLY A 42 33.80 43.29 -28.71
N VAL A 43 32.62 42.85 -28.26
CA VAL A 43 32.45 42.09 -27.01
C VAL A 43 31.45 40.94 -27.20
N GLU A 44 31.62 39.87 -26.43
CA GLU A 44 30.64 38.79 -26.26
C GLU A 44 29.77 39.07 -25.03
N ILE A 45 28.44 38.95 -25.15
CA ILE A 45 27.54 39.07 -24.00
C ILE A 45 27.49 37.71 -23.28
N LEU A 46 28.03 37.67 -22.06
CA LEU A 46 28.04 36.47 -21.21
C LEU A 46 26.70 36.28 -20.51
N SER A 47 26.06 37.38 -20.09
CA SER A 47 24.75 37.37 -19.46
C SER A 47 24.08 38.74 -19.53
N SER A 48 22.75 38.76 -19.48
CA SER A 48 21.92 39.96 -19.41
C SER A 48 20.94 39.80 -18.26
N ARG A 49 20.71 40.87 -17.49
CA ARG A 49 19.67 40.90 -16.45
C ARG A 49 18.90 42.22 -16.48
N TYR A 50 17.62 42.17 -16.16
CA TYR A 50 16.84 43.36 -15.84
C TYR A 50 17.23 43.89 -14.45
N GLU A 51 17.30 45.21 -14.31
CA GLU A 51 17.52 45.88 -13.02
C GLU A 51 16.19 46.17 -12.31
N GLU A 52 16.26 46.60 -11.04
CA GLU A 52 15.13 47.18 -10.35
C GLU A 52 14.51 48.33 -11.16
N LYS A 53 13.18 48.46 -11.10
CA LYS A 53 12.49 49.56 -11.76
C LYS A 53 12.29 50.70 -10.77
N MET A 54 12.83 51.87 -11.10
CA MET A 54 12.63 53.10 -10.34
C MET A 54 11.55 53.95 -11.02
N ILE A 55 10.48 54.25 -10.29
CA ILE A 55 9.40 55.13 -10.73
C ILE A 55 9.50 56.44 -9.97
N GLU A 56 9.83 57.51 -10.69
CA GLU A 56 9.96 58.86 -10.15
C GLU A 56 8.69 59.67 -10.44
N LEU A 57 8.11 60.26 -9.40
CA LEU A 57 6.96 61.16 -9.47
C LEU A 57 7.41 62.58 -9.14
N LYS A 58 7.28 63.50 -10.09
CA LYS A 58 7.52 64.94 -9.87
C LYS A 58 6.23 65.62 -9.44
N ILE A 59 6.11 65.89 -8.16
CA ILE A 59 4.86 66.30 -7.53
C ILE A 59 4.71 67.83 -7.45
N PHE A 60 3.48 68.30 -7.50
CA PHE A 60 3.08 69.69 -7.31
C PHE A 60 1.80 69.79 -6.48
N SER A 61 1.73 70.74 -5.55
CA SER A 61 0.49 71.04 -4.82
C SER A 61 0.39 72.53 -4.53
N ASN A 62 -0.78 73.13 -4.75
CA ASN A 62 -1.04 74.53 -4.41
C ASN A 62 -2.04 74.71 -3.25
N ASN A 63 -2.50 73.60 -2.68
CA ASN A 63 -3.51 73.56 -1.61
C ASN A 63 -3.08 72.73 -0.39
N ARG A 64 -1.90 72.13 -0.42
CA ARG A 64 -1.29 71.42 0.72
C ARG A 64 0.05 72.04 1.09
N SER A 65 0.40 71.94 2.36
CA SER A 65 1.72 72.26 2.87
C SER A 65 2.70 71.08 2.71
N VAL A 66 4.01 71.37 2.74
CA VAL A 66 5.05 70.33 2.71
C VAL A 66 4.82 69.31 3.84
N ARG A 67 4.46 69.76 5.04
CA ARG A 67 4.19 68.90 6.20
C ARG A 67 3.01 67.96 5.97
N GLU A 68 1.90 68.43 5.42
CA GLU A 68 0.73 67.57 5.16
C GLU A 68 1.05 66.45 4.17
N ILE A 69 1.87 66.75 3.16
CA ILE A 69 2.30 65.74 2.17
C ILE A 69 3.31 64.77 2.81
N ASP A 70 4.25 65.29 3.61
CA ASP A 70 5.27 64.50 4.31
C ASP A 70 4.68 63.54 5.34
N ASP A 71 3.70 63.97 6.13
CA ASP A 71 3.01 63.14 7.13
C ASP A 71 2.33 61.92 6.47
N VAL A 72 1.76 62.12 5.28
CA VAL A 72 1.03 61.10 4.51
C VAL A 72 2.00 60.12 3.86
N ILE A 73 3.09 60.61 3.28
CA ILE A 73 4.14 59.79 2.69
C ILE A 73 4.86 58.98 3.77
N SER A 74 5.13 59.58 4.93
CA SER A 74 5.78 58.92 6.07
C SER A 74 4.96 57.75 6.63
N GLN A 75 3.62 57.80 6.55
CA GLN A 75 2.75 56.66 6.89
C GLN A 75 2.91 55.49 5.91
N ALA A 76 3.25 55.79 4.65
CA ALA A 76 3.44 54.81 3.59
C ALA A 76 4.86 54.20 3.59
N ILE A 77 5.88 54.92 4.07
CA ILE A 77 7.29 54.46 4.14
C ILE A 77 7.49 53.23 5.04
N ASN A 78 6.70 53.11 6.11
CA ASN A 78 6.86 52.04 7.10
C ASN A 78 6.28 50.68 6.69
N GLN A 79 5.74 50.57 5.48
CA GLN A 79 5.12 49.35 4.97
C GLN A 79 6.07 48.63 3.99
N GLY A 80 5.90 47.31 3.83
CA GLY A 80 6.61 46.55 2.79
C GLY A 80 6.24 47.02 1.38
N ALA A 81 6.67 46.29 0.34
CA ALA A 81 6.21 46.59 -1.01
C ALA A 81 4.67 46.53 -1.11
N GLN A 82 4.04 47.54 -1.70
CA GLN A 82 2.59 47.66 -1.87
C GLN A 82 2.24 47.88 -3.33
N LYS A 83 0.96 47.68 -3.66
CA LYS A 83 0.44 47.96 -5.00
C LYS A 83 0.50 49.46 -5.29
N LEU A 84 1.22 49.84 -6.33
CA LEU A 84 1.20 51.17 -6.94
C LEU A 84 0.41 51.09 -8.26
N VAL A 85 -0.73 51.79 -8.32
CA VAL A 85 -1.69 51.77 -9.42
C VAL A 85 -1.83 53.16 -10.02
N PHE A 86 -1.88 53.23 -11.35
CA PHE A 86 -2.06 54.46 -12.11
C PHE A 86 -3.36 54.41 -12.92
N SER A 87 -4.10 55.52 -13.00
CA SER A 87 -5.42 55.53 -13.64
C SER A 87 -5.41 55.28 -15.15
N ASP A 88 -4.29 55.45 -15.83
CA ASP A 88 -4.14 55.14 -17.25
C ASP A 88 -3.98 53.64 -17.53
N PHE A 89 -3.61 52.84 -16.52
CA PHE A 89 -3.59 51.38 -16.55
C PHE A 89 -4.26 50.81 -15.29
N PRO A 90 -5.59 50.95 -15.15
CA PRO A 90 -6.29 50.68 -13.90
C PRO A 90 -6.33 49.18 -13.52
N ASN A 91 -6.04 48.29 -14.47
CA ASN A 91 -6.02 46.83 -14.27
C ASN A 91 -4.62 46.27 -14.01
N GLU A 92 -3.60 47.14 -13.89
CA GLU A 92 -2.23 46.76 -13.60
C GLU A 92 -1.70 47.49 -12.37
N TYR A 93 -0.75 46.86 -11.69
CA TYR A 93 -0.04 47.45 -10.57
C TYR A 93 1.43 47.10 -10.57
N TYR A 94 2.22 47.91 -9.87
CA TYR A 94 3.62 47.62 -9.55
C TYR A 94 3.72 47.26 -8.06
N LEU A 95 4.52 46.25 -7.70
CA LEU A 95 4.88 46.00 -6.29
C LEU A 95 6.00 46.94 -5.90
N ALA A 96 5.62 48.13 -5.45
CA ALA A 96 6.54 49.23 -5.21
C ALA A 96 6.74 49.51 -3.72
N LYS A 97 7.89 50.06 -3.37
CA LYS A 97 8.18 50.64 -2.07
C LYS A 97 8.73 52.04 -2.27
N LEU A 98 8.38 53.00 -1.40
CA LEU A 98 9.03 54.32 -1.46
C LEU A 98 10.52 54.16 -1.14
N ASP A 99 11.37 54.82 -1.92
CA ASP A 99 12.83 54.75 -1.82
C ASP A 99 13.45 56.14 -1.65
N GLY A 100 14.34 56.27 -0.68
CA GLY A 100 14.99 57.53 -0.31
C GLY A 100 14.08 58.57 0.36
N ASP A 101 14.64 59.75 0.61
CA ASP A 101 13.92 60.90 1.16
C ASP A 101 13.12 61.62 0.07
N ALA A 102 11.90 62.03 0.41
CA ALA A 102 11.12 62.92 -0.45
C ALA A 102 11.76 64.31 -0.50
N ALA A 103 12.33 64.68 -1.64
CA ALA A 103 12.89 66.02 -1.83
C ALA A 103 11.76 67.00 -2.15
N MET A 104 11.19 67.64 -1.12
CA MET A 104 10.08 68.59 -1.24
C MET A 104 10.45 69.96 -0.67
N TYR A 105 10.07 71.03 -1.37
CA TYR A 105 10.23 72.40 -0.87
C TYR A 105 9.05 73.28 -1.27
N ARG A 106 8.91 74.40 -0.56
CA ARG A 106 7.92 75.43 -0.89
C ARG A 106 8.50 76.41 -1.89
N GLU A 107 7.90 76.49 -3.07
CA GLU A 107 8.21 77.50 -4.07
C GLU A 107 7.59 78.84 -3.65
N LEU A 108 8.44 79.85 -3.46
CA LEU A 108 8.02 81.13 -2.88
C LEU A 108 7.20 82.00 -3.85
N GLU A 109 7.51 81.93 -5.14
CA GLU A 109 6.83 82.73 -6.18
C GLU A 109 5.36 82.31 -6.34
N ASN A 110 5.12 81.00 -6.49
CA ASN A 110 3.79 80.46 -6.75
C ASN A 110 3.06 80.00 -5.48
N LYS A 111 3.72 80.08 -4.31
CA LYS A 111 3.23 79.59 -3.01
C LYS A 111 2.80 78.12 -3.03
N SER A 112 3.39 77.33 -3.92
CA SER A 112 3.15 75.90 -4.13
C SER A 112 4.22 75.04 -3.45
N VAL A 113 3.91 73.77 -3.27
CA VAL A 113 4.86 72.71 -2.97
C VAL A 113 5.28 72.05 -4.28
N VAL A 114 6.57 71.86 -4.45
CA VAL A 114 7.15 71.07 -5.55
C VAL A 114 8.10 70.05 -4.94
N GLY A 115 8.16 68.85 -5.53
CA GLY A 115 9.12 67.86 -5.07
C GLY A 115 9.19 66.62 -5.94
N THR A 116 9.98 65.65 -5.47
CA THR A 116 10.18 64.37 -6.15
C THR A 116 10.01 63.21 -5.17
N LEU A 117 9.25 62.19 -5.58
CA LEU A 117 9.09 60.92 -4.88
C LEU A 117 9.62 59.78 -5.74
N ASN A 118 10.43 58.91 -5.16
CA ASN A 118 10.97 57.74 -5.85
C ASN A 118 10.37 56.47 -5.28
N PHE A 119 9.96 55.57 -6.17
CA PHE A 119 9.48 54.25 -5.83
C PHE A 119 10.40 53.20 -6.45
N ILE A 120 10.95 52.32 -5.62
CA ILE A 120 11.62 51.10 -6.09
C ILE A 120 10.59 50.00 -6.28
N VAL A 121 10.62 49.35 -7.45
CA VAL A 121 9.86 48.15 -7.78
C VAL A 121 10.87 47.00 -7.84
N PRO A 122 11.00 46.20 -6.76
CA PRO A 122 12.12 45.26 -6.64
C PRO A 122 12.13 44.14 -7.68
N ASP A 123 10.96 43.69 -8.15
CA ASP A 123 10.87 42.68 -9.20
C ASP A 123 10.99 43.27 -10.62
N GLY A 124 10.88 44.59 -10.74
CA GLY A 124 10.96 45.31 -12.02
C GLY A 124 9.71 45.20 -12.91
N LEU A 125 8.64 44.54 -12.46
CA LEU A 125 7.51 44.13 -13.29
C LEU A 125 6.22 44.92 -13.00
N SER A 126 5.36 45.04 -14.00
CA SER A 126 3.93 45.31 -13.78
C SER A 126 3.14 44.00 -13.75
N HIS A 127 2.08 43.96 -12.95
CA HIS A 127 1.26 42.79 -12.72
C HIS A 127 -0.19 43.15 -13.01
N PRO A 128 -0.89 42.43 -13.90
CA PRO A 128 -2.34 42.50 -13.99
C PRO A 128 -2.97 42.12 -12.64
N ASP A 129 -4.14 42.68 -12.32
CA ASP A 129 -4.85 42.30 -11.09
C ASP A 129 -5.51 40.91 -11.17
N GLU A 130 -5.75 40.42 -12.38
CA GLU A 130 -6.43 39.15 -12.66
C GLU A 130 -5.53 37.92 -12.45
N ILE A 131 -6.13 36.84 -11.95
CA ILE A 131 -5.54 35.49 -11.93
C ILE A 131 -6.13 34.73 -13.12
N LYS A 132 -5.28 34.13 -13.95
CA LYS A 132 -5.73 33.29 -15.08
C LYS A 132 -6.07 31.89 -14.55
N GLY A 133 -7.26 31.39 -14.91
CA GLY A 133 -7.76 30.06 -14.53
C GLY A 133 -8.91 30.10 -13.51
N PRO A 134 -9.21 28.96 -12.84
CA PRO A 134 -8.55 27.67 -12.99
C PRO A 134 -8.87 27.01 -14.34
N TYR A 135 -7.82 26.65 -15.07
CA TYR A 135 -7.94 25.80 -16.26
C TYR A 135 -7.97 24.34 -15.80
N THR A 136 -9.01 23.60 -16.16
CA THR A 136 -9.17 22.19 -15.78
C THR A 136 -8.68 21.29 -16.89
N ALA A 137 -7.83 20.32 -16.57
CA ALA A 137 -7.36 19.35 -17.55
C ALA A 137 -8.48 18.42 -18.01
N THR A 138 -8.45 18.06 -19.28
CA THR A 138 -9.37 17.10 -19.89
C THR A 138 -8.60 15.99 -20.57
N GLN A 139 -9.26 14.84 -20.72
CA GLN A 139 -8.65 13.71 -21.43
C GLN A 139 -8.73 13.94 -22.94
N GLY A 140 -7.57 13.94 -23.60
CA GLY A 140 -7.48 14.00 -25.05
C GLY A 140 -7.83 12.68 -25.72
N ALA A 141 -7.95 12.70 -27.05
CA ALA A 141 -8.20 11.49 -27.86
C ALA A 141 -7.07 10.44 -27.78
N ASP A 142 -5.88 10.85 -27.34
CA ASP A 142 -4.72 10.00 -27.08
C ASP A 142 -4.73 9.37 -25.66
N GLY A 143 -5.78 9.62 -24.89
CA GLY A 143 -5.97 9.11 -23.53
C GLY A 143 -5.21 9.89 -22.45
N ARG A 144 -4.42 10.90 -22.80
CA ARG A 144 -3.64 11.71 -21.84
C ARG A 144 -4.48 12.88 -21.31
N TYR A 145 -4.36 13.15 -20.01
CA TYR A 145 -4.94 14.35 -19.41
C TYR A 145 -4.03 15.53 -19.68
N SER A 146 -4.58 16.60 -20.23
CA SER A 146 -3.81 17.82 -20.51
C SER A 146 -4.66 19.07 -20.42
N VAL A 147 -3.99 20.21 -20.29
CA VAL A 147 -4.58 21.53 -20.37
C VAL A 147 -3.64 22.46 -21.12
N THR A 148 -4.19 23.27 -22.02
CA THR A 148 -3.44 24.33 -22.69
C THR A 148 -3.75 25.66 -22.01
N VAL A 149 -2.70 26.37 -21.62
CA VAL A 149 -2.78 27.72 -21.05
C VAL A 149 -2.03 28.70 -21.94
N VAL A 150 -2.44 29.97 -21.92
CA VAL A 150 -1.80 31.04 -22.68
C VAL A 150 -1.39 32.14 -21.72
N ASN A 151 -0.09 32.39 -21.62
CA ASN A 151 0.47 33.53 -20.90
C ASN A 151 0.59 34.71 -21.88
N GLU A 152 -0.30 35.68 -21.75
CA GLU A 152 -0.32 36.92 -22.54
C GLU A 152 0.68 37.96 -22.01
N GLY A 153 1.29 37.68 -20.85
CA GLY A 153 2.36 38.49 -20.27
C GLY A 153 3.67 38.41 -21.07
N SER A 154 4.65 39.20 -20.66
CA SER A 154 5.96 39.28 -21.32
C SER A 154 7.10 38.59 -20.57
N VAL A 155 6.80 37.91 -19.45
CA VAL A 155 7.75 37.08 -18.69
C VAL A 155 7.12 35.77 -18.24
N ASP A 156 7.95 34.83 -17.82
CA ASP A 156 7.53 33.54 -17.28
C ASP A 156 6.65 33.71 -16.03
N ALA A 157 5.48 33.09 -16.03
CA ALA A 157 4.51 33.18 -14.93
C ALA A 157 4.58 31.94 -14.02
N PRO A 158 4.78 32.09 -12.71
CA PRO A 158 4.73 30.96 -11.77
C PRO A 158 3.30 30.43 -11.67
N ILE A 159 3.16 29.10 -11.71
CA ILE A 159 1.84 28.45 -11.66
C ILE A 159 1.47 27.97 -10.24
N THR A 160 0.20 27.64 -10.08
CA THR A 160 -0.36 26.88 -8.97
C THR A 160 -1.06 25.67 -9.56
N MET A 161 -0.64 24.48 -9.15
CA MET A 161 -1.27 23.23 -9.52
C MET A 161 -2.10 22.71 -8.35
N THR A 162 -3.34 22.29 -8.65
CA THR A 162 -4.22 21.60 -7.71
C THR A 162 -4.71 20.30 -8.35
N ALA A 163 -4.55 19.18 -7.65
CA ALA A 163 -5.09 17.88 -8.00
C ALA A 163 -6.07 17.42 -6.91
N THR A 164 -7.33 17.20 -7.27
CA THR A 164 -8.35 16.61 -6.38
C THR A 164 -8.48 15.14 -6.70
N MET A 165 -8.16 14.26 -5.74
CA MET A 165 -8.25 12.81 -5.91
C MET A 165 -9.72 12.39 -6.05
N ASN A 166 -9.99 11.50 -7.01
CA ASN A 166 -11.30 10.87 -7.23
C ASN A 166 -11.29 9.37 -6.88
N ALA A 167 -10.11 8.85 -6.51
CA ALA A 167 -9.84 7.48 -6.07
C ALA A 167 -8.51 7.48 -5.29
N GLU A 168 -8.14 6.35 -4.69
CA GLU A 168 -6.82 6.21 -4.09
C GLU A 168 -5.70 6.38 -5.14
N ASN A 169 -4.61 7.02 -4.72
CA ASN A 169 -3.50 7.37 -5.59
C ASN A 169 -2.19 7.54 -4.81
N GLY A 170 -1.07 7.08 -5.37
CA GLY A 170 0.28 7.26 -4.81
C GLY A 170 1.10 8.38 -5.47
N TYR A 171 0.66 8.91 -6.61
CA TYR A 171 1.49 9.78 -7.46
C TYR A 171 0.68 10.83 -8.24
N VAL A 172 1.21 12.06 -8.31
CA VAL A 172 0.78 13.11 -9.24
C VAL A 172 1.98 13.58 -10.04
N GLY A 173 1.95 13.30 -11.34
CA GLY A 173 2.93 13.79 -12.31
C GLY A 173 2.35 14.93 -13.14
N MET A 174 3.18 15.93 -13.42
CA MET A 174 2.88 17.05 -14.31
C MET A 174 4.09 17.31 -15.21
N TYR A 175 3.89 17.52 -16.51
CA TYR A 175 5.00 17.77 -17.44
C TYR A 175 4.61 18.62 -18.65
N THR A 176 5.62 19.33 -19.19
CA THR A 176 5.61 20.01 -20.48
C THR A 176 6.75 19.46 -21.34
N ASP A 177 6.99 20.06 -22.50
CA ASP A 177 8.15 19.77 -23.35
C ASP A 177 9.50 20.21 -22.75
N TYR A 178 9.49 21.12 -21.76
CA TYR A 178 10.71 21.66 -21.14
C TYR A 178 10.87 21.33 -19.64
N ALA A 179 9.85 20.81 -18.96
CA ALA A 179 9.92 20.55 -17.52
C ALA A 179 9.02 19.41 -17.03
N ILE A 180 9.37 18.83 -15.88
CA ILE A 180 8.62 17.77 -15.20
C ILE A 180 8.55 18.08 -13.70
N THR A 181 7.40 17.83 -13.08
CA THR A 181 7.17 17.88 -11.64
C THR A 181 6.50 16.58 -11.18
N GLY A 182 7.08 15.91 -10.18
CA GLY A 182 6.48 14.75 -9.51
C GLY A 182 6.14 15.03 -8.04
N ILE A 183 4.98 14.57 -7.59
CA ILE A 183 4.53 14.60 -6.20
C ILE A 183 4.09 13.18 -5.81
N GLY A 184 4.54 12.68 -4.66
CA GLY A 184 4.34 11.31 -4.19
C GLY A 184 5.40 10.36 -4.73
N ASN A 185 5.03 9.09 -4.93
CA ASN A 185 5.93 8.04 -5.40
C ASN A 185 5.31 7.31 -6.61
N LYS A 186 5.94 7.44 -7.78
CA LYS A 186 5.50 6.77 -9.01
C LYS A 186 5.52 5.24 -8.90
N GLU A 187 6.46 4.70 -8.12
CA GLU A 187 6.65 3.26 -7.93
C GLU A 187 5.89 2.72 -6.71
N GLU A 188 4.92 3.48 -6.18
CA GLU A 188 4.05 3.00 -5.10
C GLU A 188 3.18 1.85 -5.60
N THR A 189 3.16 0.75 -4.84
CA THR A 189 2.33 -0.42 -5.14
C THR A 189 1.09 -0.40 -4.27
N ASP A 190 -0.08 -0.58 -4.90
CA ASP A 190 -1.41 -0.62 -4.26
C ASP A 190 -1.53 -1.74 -3.20
N GLY A 191 -0.79 -2.85 -3.36
CA GLY A 191 -0.81 -3.92 -2.39
C GLY A 191 0.36 -4.87 -2.50
N VAL A 192 0.42 -5.82 -1.57
CA VAL A 192 1.49 -6.82 -1.50
C VAL A 192 0.94 -8.24 -1.41
N ASP A 193 1.53 -9.12 -2.22
CA ASP A 193 1.32 -10.56 -2.11
C ASP A 193 2.06 -11.12 -0.91
N TYR A 194 1.43 -12.02 -0.16
CA TYR A 194 2.04 -12.76 0.93
C TYR A 194 1.45 -14.15 1.05
N GLN A 195 2.09 -14.99 1.87
CA GLN A 195 1.59 -16.33 2.18
C GLN A 195 1.22 -16.45 3.64
N GLN A 196 0.09 -17.10 3.93
CA GLN A 196 -0.32 -17.40 5.29
C GLN A 196 -0.67 -18.88 5.49
N THR A 197 -0.75 -19.27 6.76
CA THR A 197 -1.25 -20.59 7.17
C THR A 197 -2.69 -20.45 7.64
N GLU A 198 -3.57 -21.33 7.16
CA GLU A 198 -4.98 -21.37 7.55
C GLU A 198 -5.27 -22.67 8.29
N THR A 199 -5.85 -22.56 9.48
CA THR A 199 -6.28 -23.72 10.28
C THR A 199 -7.71 -24.07 9.90
N PHE A 200 -7.89 -25.25 9.32
CA PHE A 200 -9.21 -25.76 8.93
C PHE A 200 -9.88 -26.57 10.03
N LEU A 201 -9.07 -27.22 10.87
CA LEU A 201 -9.58 -28.03 11.96
C LEU A 201 -8.62 -27.95 13.15
N ASP A 202 -9.20 -27.79 14.33
CA ASP A 202 -8.52 -27.97 15.61
C ASP A 202 -9.48 -28.67 16.57
N THR A 203 -9.45 -30.01 16.58
CA THR A 203 -10.33 -30.77 17.48
C THR A 203 -9.74 -30.81 18.88
N THR A 204 -10.32 -30.02 19.79
CA THR A 204 -10.11 -30.16 21.23
C THR A 204 -10.92 -31.34 21.80
N ALA A 205 -11.99 -31.75 21.11
CA ALA A 205 -12.74 -32.99 21.31
C ALA A 205 -13.45 -33.44 20.01
N PHE A 206 -13.61 -34.75 19.79
CA PHE A 206 -14.30 -35.32 18.63
C PHE A 206 -15.84 -35.25 18.70
N ASN A 207 -16.39 -34.34 19.53
CA ASN A 207 -17.82 -34.11 19.71
C ASN A 207 -18.39 -32.98 18.82
N GLY A 208 -17.55 -32.32 18.00
CA GLY A 208 -17.93 -31.18 17.14
C GLY A 208 -18.30 -31.55 15.69
N ALA A 209 -18.84 -30.58 14.96
CA ALA A 209 -19.16 -30.67 13.54
C ALA A 209 -17.92 -30.66 12.64
N GLY A 210 -18.03 -31.22 11.42
CA GLY A 210 -16.97 -31.26 10.40
C GLY A 210 -16.57 -32.67 9.94
N TRP A 211 -17.00 -33.70 10.67
CA TRP A 211 -16.68 -35.10 10.37
C TRP A 211 -17.86 -35.84 9.76
N SER A 212 -17.61 -36.55 8.66
CA SER A 212 -18.56 -37.51 8.11
C SER A 212 -18.23 -38.93 8.57
N ASN A 213 -19.26 -39.74 8.79
CA ASN A 213 -19.08 -41.18 8.92
C ASN A 213 -18.52 -41.74 7.61
N TRP A 214 -17.77 -42.84 7.71
CA TRP A 214 -17.32 -43.57 6.53
C TRP A 214 -18.51 -43.99 5.65
N SER A 215 -18.51 -43.55 4.39
CA SER A 215 -19.59 -43.85 3.43
C SER A 215 -19.34 -45.09 2.58
N GLY A 216 -18.16 -45.72 2.68
CA GLY A 216 -17.76 -46.85 1.84
C GLY A 216 -17.30 -46.49 0.42
N THR A 217 -17.38 -45.22 0.03
CA THR A 217 -16.96 -44.71 -1.29
C THR A 217 -15.46 -44.83 -1.53
N TYR A 218 -14.68 -44.89 -0.45
CA TYR A 218 -13.24 -45.03 -0.45
C TYR A 218 -12.91 -46.27 0.37
N THR A 219 -11.75 -46.89 0.15
CA THR A 219 -11.28 -48.02 0.97
C THR A 219 -9.78 -47.90 1.14
N PRO A 220 -9.23 -47.97 2.38
CA PRO A 220 -7.78 -47.92 2.58
C PRO A 220 -7.05 -49.05 1.84
N ASP A 221 -7.70 -50.21 1.80
CA ASP A 221 -7.31 -51.45 1.12
C ASP A 221 -8.52 -52.41 1.16
N ALA A 222 -8.63 -53.33 0.21
CA ALA A 222 -9.67 -54.37 0.11
C ALA A 222 -9.77 -55.29 1.33
N ARG A 223 -8.73 -55.32 2.18
CA ARG A 223 -8.72 -56.08 3.44
C ARG A 223 -9.57 -55.47 4.56
N PHE A 224 -10.01 -54.21 4.44
CA PHE A 224 -10.80 -53.53 5.46
C PHE A 224 -12.31 -53.69 5.24
N ASP A 225 -13.01 -54.07 6.30
CA ASP A 225 -14.46 -53.90 6.44
C ASP A 225 -14.70 -52.73 7.40
N LEU A 226 -15.15 -51.60 6.84
CA LEU A 226 -15.41 -50.35 7.57
C LEU A 226 -16.91 -50.09 7.78
N SER A 227 -17.71 -51.14 7.82
CA SER A 227 -19.16 -51.07 8.10
C SER A 227 -19.49 -50.80 9.58
N GLY A 228 -18.49 -50.81 10.47
CA GLY A 228 -18.62 -50.43 11.86
C GLY A 228 -18.58 -48.92 12.08
N THR A 229 -18.60 -48.52 13.34
CA THR A 229 -18.72 -47.11 13.74
C THR A 229 -17.62 -46.70 14.71
N LEU A 230 -17.24 -45.41 14.63
CA LEU A 230 -16.38 -44.77 15.62
C LEU A 230 -17.23 -43.86 16.52
N GLY A 231 -16.90 -43.82 17.80
CA GLY A 231 -17.58 -43.00 18.81
C GLY A 231 -16.62 -42.46 19.86
N VAL A 232 -17.01 -41.42 20.57
CA VAL A 232 -16.20 -40.82 21.62
C VAL A 232 -16.42 -41.56 22.93
N SER A 233 -15.33 -42.05 23.54
CA SER A 233 -15.39 -42.71 24.84
C SER A 233 -14.07 -42.61 25.63
N GLY A 234 -14.19 -42.73 26.95
CA GLY A 234 -13.08 -42.60 27.89
C GLY A 234 -12.39 -43.93 28.25
N SER A 235 -11.09 -43.91 28.48
CA SER A 235 -10.32 -45.01 29.05
C SER A 235 -9.02 -44.51 29.68
N ALA A 236 -8.66 -45.02 30.87
CA ALA A 236 -7.52 -44.56 31.67
C ALA A 236 -7.44 -43.03 31.79
N GLY A 237 -8.55 -42.38 32.17
CA GLY A 237 -8.62 -40.92 32.33
C GLY A 237 -8.52 -40.10 31.03
N GLN A 238 -8.41 -40.74 29.87
CA GLN A 238 -8.31 -40.08 28.57
C GLN A 238 -9.57 -40.29 27.72
N SER A 239 -10.07 -39.23 27.08
CA SER A 239 -11.18 -39.29 26.14
C SER A 239 -10.66 -39.18 24.70
N GLY A 240 -11.33 -39.84 23.76
CA GLY A 240 -10.97 -39.76 22.35
C GLY A 240 -11.92 -40.54 21.46
N LEU A 241 -11.69 -40.44 20.15
CA LEU A 241 -12.41 -41.22 19.16
C LEU A 241 -11.91 -42.66 19.18
N ARG A 242 -12.83 -43.60 19.43
CA ARG A 242 -12.57 -45.04 19.58
C ARG A 242 -13.45 -45.85 18.64
N LEU A 243 -13.09 -47.11 18.46
CA LEU A 243 -13.94 -48.09 17.82
C LEU A 243 -15.16 -48.38 18.70
N ALA A 244 -16.37 -48.10 18.19
CA ALA A 244 -17.62 -48.36 18.90
C ALA A 244 -18.23 -49.71 18.48
N THR A 245 -18.21 -50.03 17.18
CA THR A 245 -18.68 -51.32 16.66
C THR A 245 -17.77 -51.81 15.54
N THR A 246 -17.53 -53.13 15.45
CA THR A 246 -16.72 -53.75 14.39
C THR A 246 -17.47 -53.94 13.06
N GLY A 247 -18.77 -53.66 13.03
CA GLY A 247 -19.62 -53.85 11.85
C GLY A 247 -19.84 -55.31 11.49
N GLY A 248 -20.00 -55.57 10.18
CA GLY A 248 -20.30 -56.89 9.60
C GLY A 248 -19.19 -57.93 9.76
N ASN A 249 -17.99 -57.52 10.16
CA ASN A 249 -16.85 -58.39 10.50
C ASN A 249 -16.42 -59.33 9.36
N LYS A 250 -16.47 -58.85 8.11
CA LYS A 250 -16.21 -59.65 6.90
C LYS A 250 -14.77 -59.59 6.41
N GLY A 251 -14.05 -58.50 6.73
CA GLY A 251 -12.68 -58.23 6.31
C GLY A 251 -11.63 -58.87 7.20
N LEU A 252 -10.35 -58.63 6.88
CA LEU A 252 -9.23 -58.94 7.77
C LEU A 252 -9.13 -57.89 8.89
N PHE A 253 -9.40 -56.63 8.56
CA PHE A 253 -9.50 -55.54 9.51
C PHE A 253 -10.94 -55.06 9.58
N ASN A 254 -11.55 -55.10 10.75
CA ASN A 254 -12.98 -54.86 10.91
C ASN A 254 -13.22 -53.72 11.90
N GLY A 255 -13.84 -52.64 11.44
CA GLY A 255 -13.99 -51.46 12.26
C GLY A 255 -14.80 -50.35 11.61
N GLY A 256 -14.49 -49.11 11.98
CA GLY A 256 -15.16 -47.92 11.48
C GLY A 256 -14.17 -46.84 11.04
N GLY A 257 -14.68 -45.86 10.30
CA GLY A 257 -13.91 -44.71 9.86
C GLY A 257 -14.64 -43.38 10.00
N LYS A 258 -13.87 -42.31 10.09
CA LYS A 258 -14.32 -40.91 9.97
C LYS A 258 -13.52 -40.23 8.86
N ILE A 259 -14.17 -39.32 8.14
CA ILE A 259 -13.55 -38.55 7.05
C ILE A 259 -13.80 -37.06 7.30
N TYR A 260 -12.74 -36.26 7.17
CA TYR A 260 -12.79 -34.81 7.08
C TYR A 260 -12.44 -34.42 5.65
N THR A 261 -13.39 -33.78 4.97
CA THR A 261 -13.16 -33.18 3.65
C THR A 261 -12.73 -31.75 3.87
N LEU A 262 -11.60 -31.35 3.27
CA LEU A 262 -11.10 -29.99 3.40
C LEU A 262 -12.10 -29.02 2.74
N PRO A 263 -12.50 -27.94 3.42
CA PRO A 263 -13.26 -26.86 2.80
C PRO A 263 -12.38 -26.08 1.80
N ALA A 264 -12.99 -25.14 1.08
CA ALA A 264 -12.23 -24.11 0.40
C ALA A 264 -11.47 -23.25 1.43
N ASP A 265 -10.28 -22.78 1.09
CA ASP A 265 -9.62 -21.73 1.86
C ASP A 265 -10.34 -20.39 1.71
N SER A 266 -9.84 -19.37 2.40
CA SER A 266 -10.46 -18.04 2.32
C SER A 266 -10.27 -17.31 0.98
N GLU A 267 -9.52 -17.87 0.02
CA GLU A 267 -9.48 -17.43 -1.40
C GLU A 267 -10.35 -18.31 -2.33
N GLY A 268 -11.11 -19.25 -1.76
CA GLY A 268 -11.99 -20.15 -2.53
C GLY A 268 -11.31 -21.39 -3.12
N ALA A 269 -10.01 -21.59 -2.91
CA ALA A 269 -9.29 -22.74 -3.45
C ALA A 269 -9.46 -24.00 -2.59
N ILE A 270 -9.92 -25.08 -3.21
CA ILE A 270 -10.12 -26.39 -2.56
C ILE A 270 -8.84 -27.21 -2.61
N GLY A 271 -8.51 -27.86 -1.49
CA GLY A 271 -7.36 -28.74 -1.35
C GLY A 271 -6.06 -28.00 -1.00
N ALA A 272 -5.05 -28.75 -0.57
CA ALA A 272 -3.81 -28.20 -0.02
C ALA A 272 -2.57 -28.86 -0.63
N LYS A 273 -1.82 -28.10 -1.45
CA LYS A 273 -0.52 -28.52 -2.01
C LYS A 273 0.56 -28.59 -0.91
N ASN A 274 0.54 -27.59 -0.02
CA ASN A 274 1.32 -27.56 1.20
C ASN A 274 0.37 -27.73 2.39
N PHE A 275 0.63 -28.73 3.22
CA PHE A 275 -0.34 -29.22 4.20
C PHE A 275 0.36 -29.69 5.45
N TYR A 276 -0.26 -29.44 6.60
CA TYR A 276 0.19 -29.94 7.88
C TYR A 276 -0.98 -30.56 8.64
N ALA A 277 -0.74 -31.73 9.22
CA ALA A 277 -1.63 -32.31 10.22
C ALA A 277 -0.84 -32.71 11.46
N TRP A 278 -1.44 -32.50 12.62
CA TRP A 278 -0.93 -32.99 13.90
C TRP A 278 -2.04 -33.76 14.60
N TRP A 279 -1.73 -34.90 15.19
CA TRP A 279 -2.72 -35.67 15.96
C TRP A 279 -2.08 -36.31 17.18
N ASP A 280 -2.94 -36.75 18.08
CA ASP A 280 -2.51 -37.40 19.32
C ASP A 280 -3.08 -38.84 19.37
N THR A 281 -2.19 -39.82 19.28
CA THR A 281 -2.49 -41.25 19.30
C THR A 281 -2.37 -41.80 20.72
N PHE A 282 -3.43 -42.44 21.20
CA PHE A 282 -3.44 -43.18 22.48
C PHE A 282 -3.58 -44.67 22.23
N PHE A 283 -2.52 -45.44 22.45
CA PHE A 283 -2.40 -46.82 22.01
C PHE A 283 -1.64 -47.75 22.98
N TRP A 284 -2.32 -48.59 23.77
CA TRP A 284 -1.72 -49.76 24.44
C TRP A 284 -2.72 -50.89 24.74
N ALA A 285 -2.21 -52.11 24.89
CA ALA A 285 -3.01 -53.29 25.19
C ALA A 285 -3.18 -53.50 26.71
N GLY A 286 -4.41 -53.77 27.15
CA GLY A 286 -4.71 -54.12 28.55
C GLY A 286 -4.52 -55.61 28.85
N LYS A 287 -4.49 -56.46 27.81
CA LYS A 287 -4.26 -57.91 27.91
C LYS A 287 -3.31 -58.36 26.79
N MET A 288 -2.53 -59.41 27.06
CA MET A 288 -1.67 -60.03 26.04
C MET A 288 -2.51 -60.55 24.87
N GLY A 289 -1.99 -60.38 23.65
CA GLY A 289 -2.63 -60.89 22.45
C GLY A 289 -3.84 -60.10 21.95
N GLN A 290 -4.15 -58.95 22.54
CA GLN A 290 -5.11 -58.00 21.96
C GLN A 290 -4.60 -57.44 20.63
N THR A 291 -5.50 -57.13 19.71
CA THR A 291 -5.14 -56.64 18.38
C THR A 291 -5.92 -55.40 17.99
N ALA A 292 -5.32 -54.56 17.17
CA ALA A 292 -5.96 -53.37 16.63
C ALA A 292 -5.15 -52.77 15.48
N VAL A 293 -5.83 -51.94 14.71
CA VAL A 293 -5.27 -51.02 13.72
C VAL A 293 -5.78 -49.62 14.03
N GLN A 294 -4.87 -48.64 13.90
CA GLN A 294 -5.20 -47.22 13.80
C GLN A 294 -4.52 -46.67 12.54
N ASP A 295 -5.26 -45.99 11.67
CA ASP A 295 -4.77 -45.54 10.38
C ASP A 295 -5.25 -44.11 10.08
N ILE A 296 -4.29 -43.21 9.91
CA ILE A 296 -4.50 -41.82 9.49
C ILE A 296 -4.12 -41.74 8.01
N ILE A 297 -5.06 -41.33 7.16
CA ILE A 297 -4.90 -41.40 5.70
C ILE A 297 -5.08 -40.00 5.11
N PHE A 298 -4.14 -39.61 4.26
CA PHE A 298 -4.16 -38.34 3.53
C PHE A 298 -4.46 -38.62 2.06
N TRP A 299 -5.53 -38.00 1.55
CA TRP A 299 -6.06 -38.28 0.21
C TRP A 299 -5.88 -37.08 -0.72
N SER A 300 -5.58 -37.34 -1.98
CA SER A 300 -5.71 -36.40 -3.10
C SER A 300 -6.85 -36.87 -3.99
N GLY A 301 -8.01 -36.20 -3.91
CA GLY A 301 -9.25 -36.69 -4.49
C GLY A 301 -9.64 -38.02 -3.85
N ASN A 302 -9.45 -39.12 -4.58
CA ASN A 302 -9.74 -40.49 -4.14
C ASN A 302 -8.47 -41.37 -4.03
N GLU A 303 -7.31 -40.78 -4.28
CA GLU A 303 -6.01 -41.45 -4.23
C GLU A 303 -5.38 -41.26 -2.85
N ILE A 304 -4.89 -42.35 -2.24
CA ILE A 304 -4.06 -42.24 -1.03
C ILE A 304 -2.69 -41.71 -1.46
N ILE A 305 -2.26 -40.58 -0.88
CA ILE A 305 -0.93 -40.02 -1.15
C ILE A 305 0.05 -40.26 -0.01
N ALA A 306 -0.45 -40.36 1.21
CA ALA A 306 0.33 -40.71 2.39
C ALA A 306 -0.57 -41.32 3.48
N ARG A 307 0.02 -42.09 4.38
CA ARG A 307 -0.68 -42.63 5.55
C ARG A 307 0.25 -42.92 6.71
N TRP A 308 -0.29 -42.84 7.92
CA TRP A 308 0.35 -43.27 9.15
C TRP A 308 -0.46 -44.41 9.78
N LEU A 309 0.19 -45.56 9.94
CA LEU A 309 -0.48 -46.80 10.34
C LEU A 309 0.15 -47.38 11.60
N VAL A 310 -0.65 -47.56 12.65
CA VAL A 310 -0.33 -48.34 13.86
C VAL A 310 -0.97 -49.72 13.71
N LEU A 311 -0.15 -50.76 13.73
CA LEU A 311 -0.54 -52.16 13.56
C LEU A 311 -0.15 -52.96 14.79
N LYS A 312 -1.15 -53.54 15.46
CA LYS A 312 -0.96 -54.58 16.46
C LYS A 312 -1.69 -55.84 16.04
N THR A 313 -0.97 -56.75 15.40
CA THR A 313 -1.50 -58.03 14.87
C THR A 313 -1.00 -59.26 15.64
N ASP A 314 -0.09 -59.07 16.59
CA ASP A 314 0.41 -60.13 17.49
C ASP A 314 -0.72 -60.65 18.40
N LYS A 315 -1.18 -61.88 18.13
CA LYS A 315 -2.30 -62.51 18.83
C LYS A 315 -1.93 -63.17 20.15
N ASN A 316 -0.64 -63.23 20.48
CA ASN A 316 -0.13 -63.92 21.67
C ASN A 316 0.60 -62.97 22.62
N GLY A 317 1.29 -61.96 22.08
CA GLY A 317 2.13 -61.05 22.85
C GLY A 317 1.75 -59.58 22.71
N ASN A 318 2.71 -58.72 23.06
CA ASN A 318 2.54 -57.28 23.11
C ASN A 318 3.25 -56.49 22.00
N SER A 319 3.69 -57.14 20.92
CA SER A 319 4.42 -56.46 19.84
C SER A 319 3.48 -55.66 18.92
N ALA A 320 3.91 -54.48 18.49
CA ALA A 320 3.21 -53.61 17.54
C ALA A 320 4.21 -52.89 16.62
N VAL A 321 3.72 -52.39 15.48
CA VAL A 321 4.52 -51.66 14.48
C VAL A 321 3.81 -50.37 14.09
N CYS A 322 4.58 -49.31 13.91
CA CYS A 322 4.17 -48.10 13.23
C CYS A 322 4.82 -47.96 11.87
N ARG A 323 4.06 -47.50 10.88
CA ARG A 323 4.50 -47.40 9.50
C ARG A 323 4.01 -46.10 8.87
N ALA A 324 4.96 -45.27 8.46
CA ALA A 324 4.70 -44.16 7.56
C ALA A 324 4.83 -44.64 6.11
N SER A 325 3.84 -44.32 5.27
CA SER A 325 3.85 -44.71 3.86
C SER A 325 3.43 -43.56 2.96
N TYR A 326 3.81 -43.66 1.69
CA TYR A 326 3.53 -42.68 0.65
C TYR A 326 3.30 -43.33 -0.70
N ASN A 327 2.65 -42.62 -1.60
CA ASN A 327 2.45 -43.07 -2.97
C ASN A 327 3.48 -42.42 -3.90
N ASP A 328 4.26 -43.23 -4.62
CA ASP A 328 5.23 -42.74 -5.60
C ASP A 328 4.70 -42.76 -7.05
N GLY A 329 3.42 -43.09 -7.24
CA GLY A 329 2.78 -43.26 -8.54
C GLY A 329 2.80 -44.69 -9.07
N THR A 330 3.66 -45.56 -8.52
CA THR A 330 3.68 -47.00 -8.81
C THR A 330 2.96 -47.82 -7.73
N GLY A 331 2.64 -47.18 -6.60
CA GLY A 331 1.93 -47.78 -5.47
C GLY A 331 2.41 -47.23 -4.14
N ILE A 332 1.82 -47.74 -3.06
CA ILE A 332 2.20 -47.33 -1.70
C ILE A 332 3.54 -47.95 -1.31
N LYS A 333 4.51 -47.11 -0.98
CA LYS A 333 5.82 -47.47 -0.42
C LYS A 333 5.89 -47.06 1.04
N ASN A 334 6.60 -47.85 1.84
CA ASN A 334 6.94 -47.44 3.19
C ASN A 334 8.09 -46.42 3.11
N LEU A 335 8.14 -45.43 4.00
CA LEU A 335 9.33 -44.59 4.11
C LEU A 335 10.55 -45.48 4.41
N PRO A 336 11.61 -45.47 3.57
CA PRO A 336 12.74 -46.38 3.72
C PRO A 336 13.38 -46.24 5.11
N LYS A 337 13.51 -47.34 5.86
CA LYS A 337 14.02 -47.45 7.25
C LYS A 337 13.03 -47.21 8.42
N TYR A 338 11.73 -47.09 8.17
CA TYR A 338 10.79 -46.59 9.20
C TYR A 338 9.57 -47.49 9.48
N ASP A 339 9.81 -48.79 9.62
CA ASP A 339 8.91 -49.70 10.35
C ASP A 339 9.33 -49.69 11.82
N PHE A 340 8.63 -48.90 12.63
CA PHE A 340 8.99 -48.72 14.02
C PHE A 340 8.29 -49.74 14.90
N THR A 341 9.04 -50.72 15.39
CA THR A 341 8.52 -51.70 16.34
C THR A 341 8.49 -51.11 17.74
N PHE A 342 7.42 -51.38 18.48
CA PHE A 342 7.29 -51.00 19.89
C PHE A 342 6.52 -52.07 20.66
N LYS A 343 6.55 -52.02 21.99
CA LYS A 343 5.67 -52.86 22.82
C LYS A 343 4.47 -52.02 23.22
N SER A 344 3.27 -52.55 23.00
CA SER A 344 2.02 -51.87 23.32
C SER A 344 1.71 -51.91 24.83
N SER A 345 2.64 -51.45 25.66
CA SER A 345 2.51 -51.35 27.13
C SER A 345 2.24 -49.89 27.54
N HIS A 346 2.06 -49.64 28.83
CA HIS A 346 1.89 -48.29 29.36
C HIS A 346 3.23 -47.58 29.65
N LEU A 347 4.38 -48.25 29.44
CA LEU A 347 5.71 -47.76 29.84
C LEU A 347 6.33 -46.84 28.79
N ASP A 348 6.89 -45.70 29.23
CA ASP A 348 7.52 -44.69 28.37
C ASP A 348 8.74 -45.21 27.59
N THR A 349 9.46 -46.18 28.16
CA THR A 349 10.64 -46.80 27.55
C THR A 349 10.30 -47.77 26.43
N GLU A 350 9.02 -48.15 26.30
CA GLU A 350 8.56 -49.22 25.43
C GLU A 350 7.53 -48.75 24.39
N ASN A 351 6.76 -47.70 24.70
CA ASN A 351 5.63 -47.25 23.91
C ASN A 351 5.60 -45.71 23.77
N PRO A 352 5.63 -45.17 22.54
CA PRO A 352 5.52 -43.73 22.31
C PRO A 352 4.08 -43.17 22.43
N PHE A 353 3.05 -44.00 22.62
CA PHE A 353 1.62 -43.63 22.53
C PHE A 353 0.82 -43.87 23.82
N ASN A 354 1.43 -43.69 24.98
CA ASN A 354 0.77 -43.96 26.25
C ASN A 354 -0.04 -42.73 26.75
N GLN A 355 -0.27 -42.58 28.06
CA GLN A 355 -1.27 -41.62 28.57
C GLN A 355 -0.79 -40.16 28.46
N SER A 356 0.53 -39.96 28.54
CA SER A 356 1.17 -38.65 28.57
C SER A 356 1.86 -38.29 27.24
N ARG A 357 1.80 -39.19 26.24
CA ARG A 357 2.52 -39.09 24.96
C ARG A 357 1.66 -39.65 23.84
N GLY A 358 1.92 -39.26 22.60
CA GLY A 358 1.08 -39.69 21.49
C GLY A 358 1.12 -38.76 20.28
N ALA A 359 1.71 -37.59 20.47
CA ALA A 359 1.85 -36.54 19.46
C ALA A 359 2.58 -37.03 18.21
N MET A 360 1.93 -36.84 17.07
CA MET A 360 2.36 -37.23 15.75
C MET A 360 2.03 -36.12 14.77
N ASP A 361 2.81 -36.01 13.69
CA ASP A 361 2.51 -35.07 12.62
C ASP A 361 2.81 -35.62 11.24
N PHE A 362 2.26 -34.92 10.26
CA PHE A 362 2.50 -35.09 8.85
C PHE A 362 2.67 -33.71 8.22
N LEU A 363 3.79 -33.51 7.55
CA LEU A 363 4.09 -32.33 6.74
C LEU A 363 4.20 -32.75 5.28
N LYS A 364 3.50 -32.01 4.42
CA LYS A 364 3.67 -32.04 2.97
C LYS A 364 4.02 -30.64 2.48
N GLU A 365 5.13 -30.53 1.74
CA GLU A 365 5.54 -29.31 1.06
C GLU A 365 5.95 -29.65 -0.37
N GLY A 366 5.04 -29.41 -1.33
CA GLY A 366 5.23 -29.86 -2.71
C GLY A 366 5.56 -31.36 -2.76
N ALA A 367 6.74 -31.71 -3.29
CA ALA A 367 7.18 -33.09 -3.43
C ALA A 367 7.67 -33.72 -2.10
N LYS A 368 7.98 -32.91 -1.08
CA LYS A 368 8.48 -33.42 0.19
C LYS A 368 7.33 -33.88 1.07
N ILE A 369 7.51 -35.04 1.68
CA ILE A 369 6.67 -35.53 2.76
C ILE A 369 7.52 -35.86 3.98
N GLN A 370 6.99 -35.65 5.16
CA GLN A 370 7.66 -35.87 6.43
C GLN A 370 6.65 -36.28 7.49
N PHE A 371 7.06 -37.17 8.39
CA PHE A 371 6.29 -37.57 9.57
C PHE A 371 7.14 -37.43 10.83
N HIS A 372 6.56 -37.04 11.95
CA HIS A 372 7.17 -37.22 13.27
C HIS A 372 7.00 -38.66 13.78
N TYR A 373 7.98 -39.24 14.47
CA TYR A 373 7.82 -40.43 15.32
C TYR A 373 8.88 -40.47 16.42
N TRP A 374 8.46 -40.55 17.68
CA TRP A 374 9.33 -40.73 18.86
C TRP A 374 10.61 -39.85 18.84
N GLY A 375 10.48 -38.57 18.50
CA GLY A 375 11.58 -37.60 18.43
C GLY A 375 12.34 -37.55 17.10
N GLN A 376 11.92 -38.32 16.09
CA GLN A 376 12.51 -38.34 14.75
C GLN A 376 11.56 -37.74 13.72
N TYR A 377 12.11 -37.23 12.61
CA TYR A 377 11.35 -36.66 11.49
C TYR A 377 11.74 -37.29 10.14
N PRO A 378 11.46 -38.59 9.92
CA PRO A 378 11.66 -39.23 8.62
C PRO A 378 11.01 -38.44 7.49
N SER A 379 11.75 -38.23 6.40
CA SER A 379 11.26 -37.51 5.22
C SER A 379 11.78 -38.12 3.92
N VAL A 380 11.05 -37.87 2.83
CA VAL A 380 11.42 -38.27 1.48
C VAL A 380 10.89 -37.24 0.47
N ILE A 381 11.61 -37.08 -0.64
CA ILE A 381 11.17 -36.27 -1.77
C ILE A 381 10.58 -37.22 -2.82
N VAL A 382 9.33 -37.00 -3.18
CA VAL A 382 8.55 -37.85 -4.09
C VAL A 382 8.01 -36.95 -5.21
N PRO A 383 8.70 -36.87 -6.36
CA PRO A 383 8.31 -35.96 -7.45
C PRO A 383 6.86 -36.14 -7.90
N TYR A 384 6.35 -37.37 -7.92
CA TYR A 384 4.96 -37.69 -8.24
C TYR A 384 3.93 -36.93 -7.37
N LEU A 385 4.29 -36.58 -6.15
CA LEU A 385 3.42 -35.87 -5.21
C LEU A 385 3.51 -34.35 -5.32
N ALA A 386 4.39 -33.79 -6.17
CA ALA A 386 4.69 -32.35 -6.19
C ALA A 386 3.44 -31.47 -6.25
N ASP A 387 2.51 -31.79 -7.16
CA ASP A 387 1.30 -31.00 -7.42
C ASP A 387 0.03 -31.64 -6.86
N LYS A 388 0.13 -32.82 -6.24
CA LYS A 388 -1.01 -33.48 -5.58
C LYS A 388 -1.43 -32.64 -4.37
N GLN A 389 -2.72 -32.37 -4.25
CA GLN A 389 -3.29 -31.61 -3.15
C GLN A 389 -3.97 -32.56 -2.16
N VAL A 390 -3.72 -32.39 -0.86
CA VAL A 390 -4.53 -33.06 0.16
C VAL A 390 -5.94 -32.47 0.07
N THR A 391 -6.95 -33.30 -0.14
CA THR A 391 -8.37 -32.88 -0.20
C THR A 391 -9.19 -33.48 0.95
N LYS A 392 -8.73 -34.60 1.52
CA LYS A 392 -9.43 -35.28 2.61
C LYS A 392 -8.40 -35.88 3.58
N VAL A 393 -8.80 -35.98 4.85
CA VAL A 393 -8.10 -36.75 5.88
C VAL A 393 -9.07 -37.77 6.45
N SER A 394 -8.60 -38.99 6.67
CA SER A 394 -9.42 -40.04 7.29
C SER A 394 -8.75 -40.66 8.50
N MET A 395 -9.58 -41.09 9.43
CA MET A 395 -9.18 -41.83 10.61
C MET A 395 -9.93 -43.16 10.61
N VAL A 396 -9.20 -44.27 10.71
CA VAL A 396 -9.76 -45.62 10.75
C VAL A 396 -9.25 -46.33 11.99
N LEU A 397 -10.17 -46.92 12.75
CA LEU A 397 -9.86 -47.81 13.86
C LEU A 397 -10.56 -49.14 13.63
N ALA A 398 -9.82 -50.23 13.73
CA ALA A 398 -10.33 -51.57 13.42
C ALA A 398 -9.66 -52.66 14.27
N ASN A 399 -10.33 -53.80 14.45
CA ASN A 399 -9.72 -55.00 15.01
C ASN A 399 -9.20 -55.92 13.90
N TYR A 400 -8.21 -56.76 14.23
CA TYR A 400 -7.58 -57.70 13.31
C TYR A 400 -8.23 -59.09 13.38
N ASP A 401 -8.27 -59.77 12.23
CA ASP A 401 -8.58 -61.20 12.08
C ASP A 401 -9.97 -61.60 12.61
N LYS A 402 -10.96 -60.74 12.30
CA LYS A 402 -12.37 -60.91 12.66
C LYS A 402 -12.64 -61.04 14.17
N ARG A 403 -11.73 -60.54 15.01
CA ARG A 403 -11.85 -60.61 16.47
C ARG A 403 -12.75 -59.49 17.01
N THR A 404 -13.45 -59.75 18.10
CA THR A 404 -14.38 -58.82 18.75
C THR A 404 -14.21 -58.78 20.26
N GLY A 405 -14.89 -57.85 20.93
CA GLY A 405 -14.91 -57.71 22.39
C GLY A 405 -13.52 -57.50 22.99
N ASP A 406 -13.22 -58.25 24.04
CA ASP A 406 -11.98 -58.19 24.83
C ASP A 406 -10.68 -58.44 24.04
N ASN A 407 -10.79 -58.93 22.80
CA ASN A 407 -9.66 -59.10 21.90
C ASN A 407 -9.17 -57.79 21.27
N TYR A 408 -9.94 -56.72 21.34
CA TYR A 408 -9.53 -55.41 20.84
C TYR A 408 -8.61 -54.71 21.85
N VAL A 409 -7.63 -53.94 21.35
CA VAL A 409 -6.72 -53.16 22.20
C VAL A 409 -7.50 -52.23 23.13
N THR A 410 -7.36 -52.43 24.44
CA THR A 410 -8.14 -51.72 25.47
C THR A 410 -8.02 -50.20 25.37
N HIS A 411 -6.84 -49.71 25.03
CA HIS A 411 -6.58 -48.28 24.87
C HIS A 411 -6.19 -48.01 23.43
N ASN A 412 -7.15 -47.89 22.53
CA ASN A 412 -6.93 -47.39 21.17
C ASN A 412 -7.87 -46.21 20.90
N ALA A 413 -7.31 -45.01 20.84
CA ALA A 413 -8.03 -43.79 20.51
C ALA A 413 -7.16 -42.81 19.72
N ILE A 414 -7.83 -41.91 19.02
CA ILE A 414 -7.25 -40.63 18.59
C ILE A 414 -7.85 -39.58 19.52
N GLN A 415 -7.01 -38.80 20.19
CA GLN A 415 -7.47 -37.84 21.20
C GLN A 415 -7.70 -36.45 20.61
N LYS A 416 -6.85 -36.04 19.67
CA LYS A 416 -6.90 -34.73 19.00
C LYS A 416 -6.44 -34.83 17.56
N LEU A 417 -6.88 -33.88 16.72
CA LEU A 417 -6.38 -33.68 15.37
C LEU A 417 -6.46 -32.19 15.01
N GLN A 418 -5.36 -31.67 14.49
CA GLN A 418 -5.26 -30.37 13.86
C GLN A 418 -4.95 -30.52 12.38
N ILE A 419 -5.58 -29.71 11.54
CA ILE A 419 -5.36 -29.67 10.10
C ILE A 419 -5.15 -28.21 9.68
N ARG A 420 -4.06 -27.98 8.95
CA ARG A 420 -3.70 -26.67 8.42
C ARG A 420 -3.35 -26.76 6.93
N LYS A 421 -3.85 -25.80 6.15
CA LYS A 421 -3.34 -25.51 4.81
C LYS A 421 -2.22 -24.50 4.97
N LEU A 422 -1.06 -24.84 4.41
CA LEU A 422 0.13 -23.98 4.47
C LEU A 422 0.25 -23.21 3.17
N LYS A 423 0.91 -22.04 3.23
CA LYS A 423 1.28 -21.25 2.05
C LYS A 423 0.06 -20.93 1.16
N VAL A 424 -1.03 -20.47 1.78
CA VAL A 424 -2.16 -19.90 1.06
C VAL A 424 -1.73 -18.52 0.56
N ASP A 425 -1.77 -18.34 -0.75
CA ASP A 425 -1.44 -17.05 -1.37
C ASP A 425 -2.54 -16.03 -1.01
N LYS A 426 -2.11 -14.82 -0.65
CA LYS A 426 -2.96 -13.74 -0.16
C LYS A 426 -2.51 -12.43 -0.74
N TRP A 427 -3.47 -11.53 -0.89
CA TRP A 427 -3.22 -10.13 -1.21
C TRP A 427 -3.72 -9.24 -0.06
N ARG A 428 -3.00 -8.16 0.23
CA ARG A 428 -3.50 -7.09 1.11
C ARG A 428 -3.13 -5.73 0.53
N ASP A 429 -4.07 -4.82 0.71
CA ASP A 429 -3.94 -3.41 0.41
C ASP A 429 -2.91 -2.73 1.35
N VAL A 430 -2.11 -1.83 0.81
CA VAL A 430 -1.18 -0.98 1.56
C VAL A 430 -1.75 0.45 1.54
N PRO A 431 -2.09 1.05 2.71
CA PRO A 431 -2.68 2.38 2.74
C PRO A 431 -1.88 3.39 1.91
N ASN A 432 -2.49 3.82 0.81
CA ASN A 432 -1.87 4.67 -0.19
C ASN A 432 -1.70 6.12 0.31
N ARG A 433 -0.74 6.86 -0.26
CA ARG A 433 -0.40 8.24 0.16
C ARG A 433 -1.56 9.23 0.10
N PHE A 434 -2.42 9.11 -0.92
CA PHE A 434 -3.57 10.00 -1.13
C PHE A 434 -4.85 9.17 -1.25
N SER A 435 -5.84 9.52 -0.43
CA SER A 435 -7.16 8.89 -0.43
C SER A 435 -8.12 9.61 -1.36
N ASP A 436 -9.25 8.98 -1.69
CA ASP A 436 -10.35 9.64 -2.38
C ASP A 436 -10.78 10.93 -1.66
N GLY A 437 -10.94 12.01 -2.42
CA GLY A 437 -11.27 13.35 -1.92
C GLY A 437 -10.09 14.20 -1.44
N ASP A 438 -8.88 13.64 -1.33
CA ASP A 438 -7.70 14.44 -0.95
C ASP A 438 -7.38 15.53 -1.98
N ILE A 439 -6.94 16.69 -1.49
CA ILE A 439 -6.54 17.83 -2.32
C ILE A 439 -5.03 18.03 -2.19
N VAL A 440 -4.31 17.76 -3.29
CA VAL A 440 -2.87 18.01 -3.42
C VAL A 440 -2.67 19.34 -4.13
N LYS A 441 -1.90 20.25 -3.54
CA LYS A 441 -1.62 21.58 -4.08
C LYS A 441 -0.13 21.89 -4.03
N MET A 442 0.41 22.47 -5.10
CA MET A 442 1.77 23.00 -5.15
C MET A 442 1.78 24.37 -5.80
N THR A 443 2.50 25.33 -5.21
CA THR A 443 2.59 26.70 -5.75
C THR A 443 4.04 27.03 -6.14
N GLY A 444 4.23 27.72 -7.26
CA GLY A 444 5.56 28.10 -7.75
C GLY A 444 6.27 29.10 -6.84
N ALA A 445 5.53 29.88 -6.05
CA ALA A 445 6.07 30.91 -5.17
C ALA A 445 6.91 30.35 -4.00
N ASP A 446 6.54 29.19 -3.46
CA ASP A 446 7.26 28.56 -2.36
C ASP A 446 7.78 27.15 -2.66
N SER A 447 7.40 26.58 -3.82
CA SER A 447 7.73 25.22 -4.24
C SER A 447 7.45 24.17 -3.17
N LYS A 448 6.41 24.40 -2.34
CA LYS A 448 5.96 23.47 -1.30
C LYS A 448 4.72 22.71 -1.75
N VAL A 449 4.67 21.44 -1.34
CA VAL A 449 3.50 20.58 -1.51
C VAL A 449 2.63 20.70 -0.26
N TYR A 450 1.33 20.83 -0.49
CA TYR A 450 0.29 20.83 0.53
C TYR A 450 -0.69 19.69 0.23
N VAL A 451 -1.05 18.92 1.25
CA VAL A 451 -2.12 17.92 1.18
C VAL A 451 -3.19 18.34 2.18
N ASN A 452 -4.41 18.59 1.70
CA ASN A 452 -5.51 19.11 2.52
C ASN A 452 -5.13 20.38 3.32
N GLY A 453 -4.35 21.25 2.69
CA GLY A 453 -3.85 22.50 3.28
C GLY A 453 -2.67 22.36 4.25
N MET A 454 -2.24 21.13 4.56
CA MET A 454 -1.10 20.88 5.45
C MET A 454 0.20 20.72 4.65
N PRO A 455 1.30 21.41 5.02
CA PRO A 455 2.57 21.29 4.33
C PRO A 455 3.14 19.86 4.48
N LYS A 456 3.49 19.24 3.35
CA LYS A 456 3.93 17.84 3.24
C LYS A 456 5.20 17.76 2.39
N LEU A 457 6.30 18.27 2.94
CA LEU A 457 7.59 18.39 2.24
C LEU A 457 8.18 17.05 1.78
N THR A 458 7.88 15.95 2.49
CA THR A 458 8.32 14.60 2.14
C THR A 458 7.64 14.01 0.91
N GLU A 459 6.54 14.63 0.44
CA GLU A 459 5.82 14.18 -0.75
C GLU A 459 6.35 14.84 -2.03
N LYS A 460 7.28 15.78 -1.92
CA LYS A 460 7.96 16.33 -3.09
C LYS A 460 8.98 15.29 -3.58
N ALA A 461 8.84 14.81 -4.82
CA ALA A 461 9.84 13.93 -5.40
C ALA A 461 11.19 14.66 -5.50
N ASP A 462 12.29 13.95 -5.22
CA ASP A 462 13.62 14.55 -5.18
C ASP A 462 13.95 15.29 -6.49
N GLY A 463 14.35 16.56 -6.36
CA GLY A 463 14.68 17.44 -7.50
C GLY A 463 13.48 18.01 -8.28
N SER A 464 12.24 17.64 -7.96
CA SER A 464 11.05 18.16 -8.68
C SER A 464 10.68 19.56 -8.21
N ASN A 465 10.82 20.58 -9.05
CA ASN A 465 10.25 21.91 -8.79
C ASN A 465 9.07 22.17 -9.72
N LEU A 466 8.17 23.07 -9.31
CA LEU A 466 7.12 23.55 -10.19
C LEU A 466 7.77 24.46 -11.24
N PHE A 467 7.47 24.25 -12.51
CA PHE A 467 7.93 25.12 -13.58
C PHE A 467 7.03 26.36 -13.70
N SER A 468 7.56 27.40 -14.36
CA SER A 468 6.79 28.55 -14.80
C SER A 468 6.30 28.35 -16.23
N VAL A 469 5.23 29.05 -16.61
CA VAL A 469 4.73 29.06 -18.00
C VAL A 469 5.31 30.27 -18.75
N PRO A 470 6.09 30.07 -19.83
CA PRO A 470 6.66 31.17 -20.60
C PRO A 470 5.57 31.95 -21.35
N PRO A 471 5.87 33.15 -21.85
CA PRO A 471 4.97 33.88 -22.74
C PRO A 471 4.53 33.04 -23.94
N GLY A 472 3.23 33.10 -24.26
CA GLY A 472 2.61 32.31 -25.32
C GLY A 472 1.86 31.08 -24.82
N GLU A 473 1.64 30.13 -25.73
CA GLU A 473 0.88 28.90 -25.46
C GLU A 473 1.77 27.84 -24.82
N THR A 474 1.27 27.19 -23.76
CA THR A 474 1.92 26.04 -23.12
C THR A 474 0.90 24.93 -22.87
N THR A 475 1.17 23.72 -23.35
CA THR A 475 0.37 22.53 -23.02
C THR A 475 1.03 21.77 -21.87
N ILE A 476 0.25 21.53 -20.82
CA ILE A 476 0.66 20.83 -19.60
C ILE A 476 -0.07 19.49 -19.56
N TYR A 477 0.67 18.41 -19.40
CA TYR A 477 0.15 17.05 -19.28
C TYR A 477 0.21 16.56 -17.83
N PHE A 478 -0.70 15.66 -17.48
CA PHE A 478 -0.84 15.09 -16.14
C PHE A 478 -0.83 13.55 -16.17
N GLN A 479 -0.40 12.97 -15.06
CA GLN A 479 -0.40 11.53 -14.82
C GLN A 479 -0.69 11.22 -13.35
N CYS A 480 -1.39 10.11 -13.09
CA CYS A 480 -1.55 9.50 -11.77
C CYS A 480 -0.85 8.13 -11.71
N SER A 481 -0.94 7.43 -10.58
CA SER A 481 -0.46 6.04 -10.48
C SER A 481 -1.17 5.14 -11.50
N ASP A 482 -0.48 4.15 -12.06
CA ASP A 482 -1.04 3.27 -13.10
C ASP A 482 -2.21 2.41 -12.60
N TRP A 483 -2.30 2.20 -11.28
CA TRP A 483 -3.39 1.48 -10.60
C TRP A 483 -4.52 2.40 -10.10
N CYS A 484 -4.39 3.72 -10.25
CA CYS A 484 -5.42 4.66 -9.83
C CYS A 484 -6.70 4.43 -10.66
N ALA A 485 -7.80 4.08 -9.98
CA ALA A 485 -9.04 3.70 -10.65
C ALA A 485 -9.71 4.86 -11.41
N GLU A 486 -9.59 6.08 -10.87
CA GLU A 486 -10.13 7.30 -11.48
C GLU A 486 -9.11 8.45 -11.38
N PRO A 487 -8.62 8.99 -12.52
CA PRO A 487 -7.64 10.07 -12.51
C PRO A 487 -8.11 11.30 -11.73
N PRO A 488 -7.23 11.97 -10.98
CA PRO A 488 -7.54 13.21 -10.27
C PRO A 488 -8.07 14.32 -11.19
N THR A 489 -8.84 15.22 -10.62
CA THR A 489 -9.21 16.48 -11.28
C THR A 489 -8.05 17.46 -11.16
N TYR A 490 -7.34 17.72 -12.26
CA TYR A 490 -6.21 18.65 -12.29
C TYR A 490 -6.61 20.06 -12.71
N LYS A 491 -6.10 21.07 -11.99
CA LYS A 491 -6.34 22.49 -12.24
C LYS A 491 -5.04 23.29 -12.20
N ILE A 492 -4.93 24.24 -13.13
CA ILE A 492 -3.82 25.20 -13.22
C ILE A 492 -4.36 26.62 -13.06
N GLU A 493 -3.70 27.40 -12.21
CA GLU A 493 -3.90 28.84 -12.06
C GLU A 493 -2.54 29.52 -12.14
N PHE A 494 -2.46 30.74 -12.67
CA PHE A 494 -1.22 31.51 -12.69
C PHE A 494 -1.51 33.00 -12.77
N LYS A 495 -0.47 33.79 -12.50
CA LYS A 495 -0.53 35.25 -12.58
C LYS A 495 0.51 35.75 -13.55
N GLU A 496 0.05 36.52 -14.53
CA GLU A 496 0.89 37.13 -15.56
C GLU A 496 1.69 38.30 -14.98
N ALA A 497 2.78 38.65 -15.66
CA ALA A 497 3.55 39.85 -15.36
C ALA A 497 4.19 40.40 -16.65
N ASN A 498 4.53 41.68 -16.61
CA ASN A 498 5.03 42.44 -17.75
C ASN A 498 6.26 43.28 -17.43
N LEU A 499 7.17 43.38 -18.40
CA LEU A 499 8.40 44.20 -18.35
C LEU A 499 8.16 45.68 -18.63
#